data_AF-A0A7W3G1M5-F1
#
_entry.id   AF-A0A7W3G1M5-F1
#
_cell.length_a   1.000
_cell.length_b   1.000
_cell.length_c   1.000
_cell.angle_alpha   90.00
_cell.angle_beta   90.00
_cell.angle_gamma   90.00
#
_symmetry.space_group_name_H-M   'P 1'
#
loop_
_entity.id
_entity.type
_entity.pdbx_description
1 polymer ?
#
loop_
_entity_poly.entity_id
_entity_poly.type
_entity_poly.pdbx_seq_one_letter_code
_entity_poly.pdbx_strand_id
1 'polypeptide(L)' 'LKGYWPNQLSFSESCGMVMRMLMTLQGASPGRIPELMRDLASMGQLVKLPTRRERAFPRVVKERPWKYPTAPKKSQSVA' A
#
# COMPACT_ATOMS: atom_id res chain seq x y z
N LEU A 1 5.71 -1.00 -16.55
CA LEU A 1 5.69 -1.59 -15.20
C LEU A 1 5.41 -3.09 -15.26
N LYS A 2 6.34 -3.90 -15.76
CA LYS A 2 6.17 -5.36 -15.78
C LYS A 2 6.65 -5.92 -14.44
N GLY A 3 5.87 -6.83 -13.83
CA GLY A 3 6.26 -7.54 -12.62
C GLY A 3 5.87 -6.89 -11.28
N TYR A 4 5.06 -5.82 -11.28
CA TYR A 4 4.50 -5.25 -10.05
C TYR A 4 3.10 -5.80 -9.77
N TRP A 5 2.83 -6.08 -8.49
CA TRP A 5 1.50 -6.47 -8.04
C TRP A 5 0.62 -5.23 -7.84
N PRO A 6 -0.71 -5.31 -8.05
CA PRO A 6 -1.60 -4.16 -7.92
C PRO A 6 -1.54 -3.48 -6.54
N ASN A 7 -1.30 -4.24 -5.47
CA ASN A 7 -1.14 -3.72 -4.11
C ASN A 7 0.18 -2.96 -3.87
N GLN A 8 1.11 -2.98 -4.83
CA GLN A 8 2.36 -2.22 -4.80
C GLN A 8 2.23 -0.86 -5.52
N LEU A 9 1.06 -0.57 -6.08
CA LEU A 9 0.75 0.68 -6.75
C LEU A 9 -0.34 1.43 -5.97
N SER A 10 -0.24 2.75 -5.98
CA SER A 10 -1.26 3.63 -5.43
C SER A 10 -2.46 3.67 -6.39
N PHE A 11 -3.64 3.25 -5.92
CA PHE A 11 -4.84 3.21 -6.77
C PHE A 11 -5.30 4.61 -7.21
N SER A 12 -5.33 5.57 -6.28
CA SER A 12 -5.77 6.94 -6.56
C SER A 12 -4.83 7.64 -7.53
N GLU A 13 -3.52 7.53 -7.34
CA GLU A 13 -2.52 8.13 -8.23
C GLU A 13 -2.51 7.45 -9.60
N SER A 14 -2.65 6.11 -9.65
CA SER A 14 -2.79 5.38 -10.91
C SER A 14 -4.00 5.85 -11.70
N CYS A 15 -5.16 5.90 -11.02
CA CYS A 15 -6.42 6.33 -11.61
C CYS A 15 -6.33 7.77 -12.13
N GLY A 16 -5.77 8.68 -11.33
CA GLY A 16 -5.56 10.07 -11.73
C GLY A 16 -4.63 10.22 -12.95
N MET A 17 -3.57 9.43 -13.03
CA MET A 17 -2.67 9.42 -14.20
C MET A 17 -3.38 8.94 -15.47
N VAL A 18 -4.19 7.88 -15.36
CA VAL A 18 -4.98 7.35 -16.49
C VAL A 18 -6.05 8.35 -16.93
N MET A 19 -6.79 8.94 -15.98
CA MET A 19 -7.79 9.98 -16.29
C MET A 19 -7.16 11.17 -17.00
N ARG A 20 -6.03 11.67 -16.50
CA ARG A 20 -5.30 12.78 -17.13
C ARG A 20 -4.87 12.44 -18.55
N MET A 21 -4.35 11.22 -18.77
CA MET A 21 -3.99 10.72 -20.10
C MET A 21 -5.19 10.73 -21.05
N LEU A 22 -6.33 10.16 -20.63
CA LEU A 22 -7.55 10.11 -21.43
C LEU A 22 -8.05 11.51 -21.81
N MET A 23 -7.96 12.48 -20.89
CA MET A 23 -8.30 13.87 -21.17
C MET A 23 -7.33 14.51 -22.19
N THR A 24 -6.02 14.26 -22.07
CA THR A 24 -5.03 14.78 -23.03
C THR A 24 -5.11 14.12 -24.41
N LEU A 25 -5.56 12.87 -24.49
CA LEU A 25 -5.67 12.14 -25.76
C LEU A 25 -6.73 12.73 -26.71
N GLN A 26 -7.77 13.38 -26.16
CA GLN A 26 -8.83 13.99 -26.98
C GLN A 26 -8.30 15.10 -27.91
N GLY A 27 -7.19 15.76 -27.55
CA GLY A 27 -6.56 16.81 -28.35
C GLY A 27 -5.24 16.40 -29.02
N ALA A 28 -4.80 15.15 -28.86
CA ALA A 28 -3.52 14.70 -29.39
C ALA A 28 -3.65 14.18 -30.83
N SER A 29 -2.65 14.43 -31.68
CA SER A 29 -2.61 13.85 -33.01
C SER A 29 -2.40 12.32 -32.93
N PRO A 30 -2.98 11.52 -33.84
CA PRO A 30 -2.86 10.06 -33.80
C PRO A 30 -1.41 9.55 -33.77
N GLY A 31 -0.48 10.26 -34.43
CA GLY A 31 0.95 9.92 -34.44
C GLY A 31 1.66 10.16 -33.11
N ARG A 32 1.13 11.02 -32.24
CA ARG A 32 1.72 11.36 -30.93
C ARG A 32 1.25 10.40 -29.82
N ILE A 33 0.11 9.73 -29.99
CA ILE A 33 -0.47 8.81 -29.00
C ILE A 33 0.53 7.72 -28.53
N PRO A 34 1.27 7.02 -29.41
CA PRO A 34 2.21 5.99 -28.96
C PRO A 34 3.38 6.54 -28.14
N GLU A 35 3.74 7.81 -28.33
CA GLU A 35 4.78 8.48 -27.53
C GLU A 35 4.23 8.84 -26.16
N LEU A 36 3.03 9.42 -26.09
CA LEU A 36 2.36 9.72 -24.82
C LEU A 36 2.13 8.45 -23.97
N MET A 37 1.80 7.32 -24.60
CA MET A 37 1.67 6.04 -23.88
C MET A 37 3.01 5.55 -23.33
N ARG A 38 4.12 5.79 -24.05
CA ARG A 38 5.47 5.47 -23.56
C ARG A 38 5.87 6.37 -22.40
N ASP A 39 5.55 7.67 -22.48
CA ASP A 39 5.79 8.63 -21.42
C ASP A 39 4.97 8.29 -20.16
N LEU A 40 3.70 7.89 -20.33
CA LEU A 40 2.88 7.41 -19.22
C LEU A 40 3.49 6.17 -18.56
N ALA A 41 3.96 5.21 -19.37
CA ALA A 41 4.58 3.99 -18.87
C ALA A 41 5.90 4.26 -18.13
N SER A 42 6.66 5.29 -18.53
CA SER A 42 7.89 5.71 -17.86
C SER A 42 7.59 6.42 -16.53
N MET A 43 6.59 7.31 -16.51
CA MET A 43 6.12 8.01 -15.31
C MET A 43 5.46 7.07 -14.29
N GLY A 44 5.00 5.88 -14.70
CA GLY A 44 4.36 4.91 -13.81
C GLY A 44 5.19 4.49 -12.59
N GLN A 45 6.52 4.68 -12.60
CA GLN A 45 7.35 4.44 -11.42
C GLN A 45 7.00 5.36 -10.24
N LEU A 46 6.44 6.55 -10.50
CA LEU A 46 6.03 7.52 -9.47
C LEU A 46 4.86 7.01 -8.62
N VAL A 47 4.06 6.11 -9.19
CA VAL A 47 2.85 5.57 -8.56
C VAL A 47 3.17 4.34 -7.70
N LYS A 48 4.44 3.92 -7.70
CA LYS A 48 4.92 2.81 -6.89
C LYS A 48 4.91 3.20 -5.41
N LEU A 49 4.17 2.42 -4.62
CA LEU A 49 4.16 2.58 -3.19
C LEU A 49 5.52 2.17 -2.60
N PRO A 50 5.98 2.87 -1.55
CA PRO A 50 7.17 2.47 -0.84
C PRO A 50 6.98 1.06 -0.26
N THR A 51 8.09 0.33 -0.15
CA THR A 51 8.07 -0.98 0.50
C THR A 51 7.54 -0.87 1.92
N ARG A 52 6.88 -1.94 2.36
CA ARG A 52 6.37 -2.03 3.74
C ARG A 52 7.50 -1.72 4.72
N ARG A 53 7.32 -0.69 5.53
CA ARG A 53 8.28 -0.33 6.58
C ARG A 53 8.39 -1.48 7.58
N GLU A 54 9.62 -1.75 8.01
CA GLU A 54 9.86 -2.63 9.14
C GLU A 54 9.27 -2.03 10.42
N ARG A 55 8.83 -2.90 11.32
CA ARG A 55 8.25 -2.45 12.58
C ARG A 55 9.37 -2.22 13.59
N ALA A 56 9.36 -1.07 14.25
CA ALA A 56 10.25 -0.81 15.37
C ALA A 56 9.96 -1.71 16.60
N PHE A 57 8.73 -2.20 16.73
CA PHE A 57 8.31 -3.06 17.85
C PHE A 57 7.67 -4.36 17.35
N PRO A 58 7.91 -5.48 18.03
CA PRO A 58 7.26 -6.75 17.71
C PRO A 58 5.74 -6.64 17.88
N ARG A 59 5.00 -7.50 17.18
CA ARG A 59 3.57 -7.69 17.42
C ARG A 59 3.40 -8.36 18.78
N VAL A 60 3.13 -7.56 19.80
CA VAL A 60 2.83 -8.05 21.15
C VAL A 60 1.39 -7.71 21.48
N VAL A 61 0.61 -8.71 21.89
CA VAL A 61 -0.66 -8.47 22.56
C VAL A 61 -0.32 -8.02 23.96
N LYS A 62 -0.50 -6.73 24.25
CA LYS A 62 -0.40 -6.26 25.62
C LYS A 62 -1.52 -6.91 26.42
N GLU A 63 -1.20 -7.49 27.57
CA GLU A 63 -2.22 -7.96 28.49
C GLU A 63 -3.14 -6.80 28.86
N ARG A 64 -4.44 -7.08 28.95
CA ARG A 64 -5.42 -6.08 29.34
C ARG A 64 -5.03 -5.58 30.75
N PRO A 65 -4.75 -4.28 30.93
CA PRO A 65 -4.37 -3.77 32.24
C PRO A 65 -5.53 -3.98 33.22
N TRP A 66 -5.24 -4.64 34.34
CA TRP A 66 -6.22 -4.81 35.42
C TRP A 66 -6.10 -3.62 36.38
N LYS A 67 -7.24 -3.04 36.76
CA LYS A 67 -7.28 -1.90 37.70
C LYS A 67 -6.87 -2.28 39.13
N TYR A 68 -6.96 -3.57 39.46
CA TYR A 68 -6.75 -4.08 40.81
C TYR A 68 -5.82 -5.30 40.82
N PRO A 69 -5.18 -5.64 41.94
CA PRO A 69 -4.42 -6.88 42.06
C PRO A 69 -5.31 -8.09 41.80
N THR A 70 -4.90 -8.99 40.91
CA THR A 70 -5.53 -10.31 40.78
C THR A 70 -5.13 -11.18 41.97
N ALA A 71 -6.09 -11.92 42.54
CA ALA A 71 -5.80 -12.82 43.64
C ALA A 71 -4.68 -13.81 43.25
N PRO A 72 -3.73 -14.13 44.16
CA PRO A 72 -2.72 -15.13 43.89
C PRO A 72 -3.41 -16.45 43.55
N LYS A 73 -3.00 -17.10 42.45
CA LYS A 73 -3.45 -18.45 42.13
C LYS A 73 -2.97 -19.36 43.27
N LYS A 74 -3.85 -19.75 44.17
CA LYS A 74 -3.59 -20.87 45.08
C LYS A 74 -3.25 -22.06 44.20
N SER A 75 -2.12 -22.69 44.48
CA SER A 75 -1.63 -23.91 43.81
C SER A 75 -2.81 -24.79 43.42
N GLN A 76 -2.98 -25.04 42.12
CA GLN A 76 -3.87 -26.12 41.68
C GLN A 76 -3.32 -27.39 42.34
N SER A 77 -4.08 -27.96 43.26
CA SER A 77 -3.80 -29.27 43.79
C SER A 77 -3.74 -30.22 42.60
N VAL A 78 -2.57 -30.81 42.38
CA VAL A 78 -2.38 -31.90 41.43
C VAL A 78 -3.32 -33.03 41.87
N ALA A 79 -4.18 -33.48 40.96
CA ALA A 79 -4.99 -34.68 41.09
C ALA A 79 -4.49 -35.71 40.07
#